data_AF-A0A969SG03-F1
#
_entry.id   AF-A0A969SG03-F1
#
_cell.length_a   1.000
_cell.length_b   1.000
_cell.length_c   1.000
_cell.angle_alpha   90.00
_cell.angle_beta   90.00
_cell.angle_gamma   90.00
#
_symmetry.space_group_name_H-M   'P 1'
#
loop_
_entity.id
_entity.type
_entity.pdbx_description
1 polymer ?
#
loop_
_entity_poly.entity_id
_entity_poly.type
_entity_poly.pdbx_seq_one_letter_code
_entity_poly.pdbx_strand_id
1 'polypeptide(L)'
;MKTALWTFVTTEGIEPTNNAAERALRPAVLWRKNSFGSQSQAGSLFVSTIMTIVTTLRSQNRPVLDYLVEACQAFRQGQAAPPLVLQQR
;
A
#
# COMPACT_ATOMS: atom_id res chain seq x y z
N MET A 1 10.60 13.92 11.84
CA MET A 1 10.87 14.27 10.43
C MET A 1 12.36 14.54 10.14
N LYS A 2 13.06 15.39 10.89
CA LYS A 2 14.49 15.72 10.63
C LYS A 2 15.42 14.50 10.52
N THR A 3 15.21 13.47 11.33
CA THR A 3 16.07 12.26 11.34
C THR A 3 15.98 11.46 10.03
N ALA A 4 14.79 11.31 9.46
CA ALA A 4 14.59 10.51 8.25
C ALA A 4 15.25 11.14 7.01
N LEU A 5 15.37 12.48 6.98
CA LEU A 5 15.89 13.23 5.85
C LEU A 5 17.38 12.96 5.59
N TRP A 6 18.14 12.60 6.64
CA TRP A 6 19.60 12.41 6.58
C TRP A 6 20.02 10.96 6.81
N THR A 7 19.09 10.00 6.85
CA THR A 7 19.38 8.59 7.15
C THR A 7 20.41 7.98 6.19
N PHE A 8 20.42 8.44 4.93
CA PHE A 8 21.40 8.02 3.92
C PHE A 8 22.84 8.39 4.27
N VAL A 9 23.06 9.40 5.12
CA VAL A 9 24.39 9.82 5.57
C VAL A 9 24.99 8.80 6.54
N THR A 10 24.14 8.14 7.33
CA THR A 10 24.59 7.23 8.40
C THR A 10 24.30 5.76 8.12
N THR A 11 23.53 5.44 7.08
CA THR A 11 23.10 4.07 6.76
C THR A 11 23.44 3.75 5.32
N GLU A 12 24.38 2.83 5.12
CA GLU A 12 24.77 2.33 3.81
C GLU A 12 23.59 1.64 3.12
N GLY A 13 23.47 1.82 1.80
CA GLY A 13 22.40 1.23 0.99
C GLY A 13 21.08 2.01 0.96
N ILE A 14 20.96 3.12 1.68
CA ILE A 14 19.82 4.04 1.55
C ILE A 14 20.15 5.12 0.53
N GLU A 15 19.35 5.19 -0.54
CA GLU A 15 19.46 6.23 -1.55
C GLU A 15 19.14 7.62 -0.97
N PRO A 16 19.84 8.70 -1.37
CA PRO A 16 19.58 10.08 -0.94
C PRO A 16 18.35 10.70 -1.64
N THR A 17 17.35 9.89 -1.99
CA THR A 17 16.18 10.32 -2.78
C THR A 17 14.88 9.73 -2.25
N ASN A 18 13.78 10.46 -2.45
CA ASN A 18 12.42 10.02 -2.07
C ASN A 18 11.72 9.20 -3.18
N ASN A 19 12.44 8.81 -4.23
CA ASN A 19 11.87 8.24 -5.46
C ASN A 19 11.03 6.98 -5.20
N ALA A 20 11.40 6.16 -4.21
CA ALA A 20 10.66 4.95 -3.86
C ALA A 20 9.27 5.28 -3.27
N ALA A 21 9.22 6.21 -2.31
CA ALA A 21 7.95 6.60 -1.69
C ALA A 21 7.06 7.38 -2.68
N GLU A 22 7.64 8.26 -3.50
CA GLU A 22 6.91 8.97 -4.54
C GLU A 22 6.30 8.01 -5.57
N ARG A 23 7.07 7.01 -6.02
CA ARG A 23 6.56 5.95 -6.91
C ARG A 23 5.43 5.16 -6.26
N ALA A 24 5.55 4.82 -4.98
CA ALA A 24 4.51 4.12 -4.24
C ALA A 24 3.21 4.93 -4.10
N LEU A 25 3.32 6.26 -3.89
CA LEU A 25 2.15 7.14 -3.72
C LEU A 25 1.52 7.61 -5.03
N ARG A 26 2.27 7.62 -6.14
CA ARG A 26 1.83 8.12 -7.45
C ARG A 26 0.47 7.56 -7.91
N PRO A 27 0.17 6.25 -7.79
CA PRO A 27 -1.13 5.71 -8.18
C PRO A 27 -2.29 6.36 -7.43
N ALA A 28 -2.15 6.58 -6.11
CA ALA A 28 -3.19 7.19 -5.28
C ALA A 28 -3.41 8.68 -5.65
N VAL A 29 -2.32 9.41 -5.95
CA VAL A 29 -2.38 10.81 -6.38
C VAL A 29 -3.09 10.93 -7.74
N LEU A 30 -2.73 10.08 -8.71
CA LEU A 30 -3.36 10.04 -10.03
C LEU A 30 -4.84 9.68 -9.94
N TRP A 31 -5.19 8.67 -9.14
CA TRP A 31 -6.58 8.31 -8.89
C TRP A 31 -7.37 9.48 -8.31
N ARG A 32 -6.85 10.14 -7.26
CA ARG A 32 -7.56 11.27 -6.63
C ARG A 32 -7.80 12.40 -7.62
N LYS A 33 -6.82 12.69 -8.47
CA LYS A 33 -6.93 13.72 -9.51
C LYS A 33 -8.00 13.39 -10.55
N ASN A 34 -8.06 12.14 -11.02
CA ASN A 34 -8.96 11.73 -12.10
C ASN A 34 -10.38 11.39 -11.61
N SER A 35 -10.52 10.95 -10.36
CA SER A 35 -11.79 10.51 -9.77
C SER A 35 -12.35 11.50 -8.74
N PHE A 36 -11.73 12.68 -8.58
CA PHE A 36 -12.12 13.73 -7.63
C PHE A 36 -12.13 13.31 -6.14
N GLY A 37 -11.53 12.17 -5.81
CA GLY A 37 -11.44 11.67 -4.44
C GLY A 37 -12.75 11.11 -3.89
N SER A 38 -12.80 10.91 -2.56
CA SER A 38 -14.01 10.50 -1.84
C SER A 38 -14.58 11.68 -1.06
N GLN A 39 -15.90 11.81 -1.05
CA GLN A 39 -16.64 12.80 -0.25
C GLN A 39 -17.22 12.22 1.05
N SER A 40 -16.90 10.97 1.37
CA SER A 40 -17.32 10.32 2.61
C SER A 40 -16.14 9.70 3.35
N GLN A 41 -16.30 9.52 4.66
CA GLN A 41 -15.33 8.82 5.49
C GLN A 41 -15.21 7.35 5.05
N ALA A 42 -16.34 6.68 4.79
CA ALA A 42 -16.36 5.30 4.32
C ALA A 42 -15.62 5.13 3.00
N GLY A 43 -15.84 6.02 2.02
CA GLY A 43 -15.12 5.97 0.75
C GLY A 43 -13.63 6.28 0.90
N SER A 44 -13.26 7.18 1.81
CA SER A 44 -11.85 7.49 2.10
C SER A 44 -11.13 6.28 2.71
N LEU A 45 -11.79 5.58 3.62
CA LEU A 45 -11.28 4.34 4.22
C LEU A 45 -11.15 3.22 3.18
N PHE A 46 -12.16 3.05 2.32
CA PHE A 46 -12.10 2.06 1.25
C PHE A 46 -10.90 2.30 0.33
N VAL A 47 -10.71 3.54 -0.13
CA VAL A 47 -9.62 3.91 -1.03
C VAL A 47 -8.26 3.73 -0.35
N SER A 48 -8.09 4.20 0.89
CA SER A 48 -6.82 4.04 1.60
C SER A 48 -6.48 2.56 1.82
N THR A 49 -7.47 1.73 2.10
CA THR A 49 -7.32 0.28 2.25
C THR A 49 -6.90 -0.37 0.94
N ILE A 50 -7.60 -0.11 -0.17
CA ILE A 50 -7.27 -0.69 -1.48
C ILE A 50 -5.89 -0.24 -1.96
N MET A 51 -5.55 1.04 -1.81
CA MET A 51 -4.23 1.55 -2.19
C MET A 51 -3.12 0.90 -1.37
N THR A 52 -3.35 0.66 -0.07
CA THR A 52 -2.41 -0.08 0.78
C THR A 52 -2.23 -1.50 0.28
N ILE A 53 -3.32 -2.23 0.06
CA ILE A 53 -3.28 -3.63 -0.44
C ILE A 53 -2.50 -3.71 -1.77
N VAL A 54 -2.86 -2.88 -2.74
CA VAL A 54 -2.22 -2.86 -4.06
C VAL A 54 -0.73 -2.55 -3.96
N THR A 55 -0.36 -1.54 -3.17
CA THR A 55 1.04 -1.12 -3.03
C THR A 55 1.87 -2.20 -2.37
N THR A 56 1.35 -2.79 -1.29
CA THR A 56 2.03 -3.85 -0.54
C THR A 56 2.16 -5.15 -1.33
N LEU A 57 1.13 -5.58 -2.05
CA LEU A 57 1.22 -6.81 -2.85
C LEU A 57 2.16 -6.63 -4.05
N ARG A 58 2.15 -5.46 -4.70
CA ARG A 58 3.08 -5.17 -5.79
C ARG A 58 4.53 -5.14 -5.33
N SER A 59 4.83 -4.57 -4.16
CA SER A 59 6.20 -4.58 -3.62
C SER A 59 6.68 -6.00 -3.25
N GLN A 60 5.75 -6.91 -2.96
CA GLN A 60 6.03 -8.33 -2.70
C GLN A 60 5.99 -9.21 -3.96
N ASN A 61 5.78 -8.64 -5.16
CA ASN A 61 5.55 -9.39 -6.41
C ASN A 61 4.39 -10.42 -6.31
N ARG A 62 3.33 -10.10 -5.55
CA ARG A 62 2.14 -10.95 -5.39
C ARG A 62 0.97 -10.48 -6.27
N PRO A 63 0.18 -11.40 -6.84
CA PRO A 63 -0.98 -11.05 -7.66
C PRO A 63 -2.08 -10.40 -6.80
N VAL A 64 -2.50 -9.19 -7.17
CA VAL A 64 -3.49 -8.40 -6.43
C VAL A 64 -4.88 -9.03 -6.47
N LEU A 65 -5.31 -9.46 -7.65
CA LEU A 65 -6.66 -9.99 -7.84
C LEU A 65 -6.88 -11.27 -7.03
N ASP A 66 -5.91 -12.18 -7.05
CA ASP A 66 -5.98 -13.45 -6.34
C ASP A 66 -6.12 -13.22 -4.82
N TYR A 67 -5.34 -12.29 -4.26
CA TYR A 67 -5.47 -11.90 -2.85
C TYR A 67 -6.85 -11.33 -2.51
N LEU A 68 -7.40 -10.45 -3.37
CA LEU A 68 -8.74 -9.88 -3.14
C LEU A 68 -9.82 -10.96 -3.19
N VAL A 69 -9.71 -11.91 -4.12
CA VAL A 69 -10.63 -13.05 -4.22
C VAL A 69 -10.56 -13.89 -2.95
N GLU A 70 -9.36 -14.25 -2.50
CA GLU A 70 -9.13 -15.01 -1.27
C GLU A 70 -9.69 -14.28 -0.04
N ALA A 71 -9.39 -12.98 0.11
CA ALA A 71 -9.89 -12.18 1.22
C ALA A 71 -11.42 -12.09 1.23
N CYS A 72 -12.06 -11.93 0.08
CA CYS A 72 -13.52 -11.94 -0.02
C CYS A 72 -14.12 -13.31 0.28
N GLN A 73 -13.46 -14.40 -0.11
CA GLN A 73 -13.88 -15.77 0.21
C GLN A 73 -13.80 -16.03 1.72
N ALA A 74 -12.66 -15.71 2.34
CA ALA A 74 -12.46 -15.85 3.79
C ALA A 74 -13.51 -15.08 4.59
N PHE A 75 -13.77 -13.81 4.21
CA PHE A 75 -14.81 -13.00 4.85
C PHE A 75 -16.20 -13.64 4.78
N ARG A 76 -16.60 -14.14 3.60
CA ARG A 76 -17.90 -14.83 3.43
C ARG A 76 -18.01 -16.12 4.25
N GLN A 77 -16.89 -16.77 4.53
CA GLN A 77 -16.83 -18.01 5.31
C GLN A 77 -16.64 -17.76 6.81
N GLY A 78 -16.58 -16.50 7.26
CA GLY A 78 -16.30 -16.16 8.66
C GLY A 78 -14.87 -16.50 9.10
N GLN A 79 -13.95 -16.64 8.15
CA GLN A 79 -12.54 -16.95 8.39
C GLN A 79 -11.69 -15.68 8.47
N ALA A 80 -10.49 -15.79 9.03
CA ALA A 80 -9.52 -14.71 9.03
C ALA A 80 -9.06 -14.37 7.60
N ALA A 81 -8.88 -13.09 7.31
CA ALA A 81 -8.35 -12.64 6.02
C ALA A 81 -6.91 -13.15 5.81
N PRO A 82 -6.49 -13.42 4.57
CA PRO A 82 -5.12 -13.81 4.27
C PRO A 82 -4.14 -12.70 4.69
N PRO A 83 -2.91 -13.06 5.10
CA PRO A 83 -1.93 -12.08 5.52
C PRO A 83 -1.47 -11.19 4.36
N LEU A 84 -1.60 -9.88 4.56
CA LEU A 84 -1.15 -8.87 3.59
C LEU A 84 0.38 -8.74 3.56
N VAL A 85 1.03 -8.84 4.72
CA VAL A 85 2.49 -8.78 4.85
C VAL A 85 3.00 -10.19 5.14
N LEU A 86 3.98 -10.65 4.37
CA LEU A 86 4.71 -11.86 4.72
C LEU A 86 5.48 -11.59 6.01
N GLN A 87 5.24 -12.38 7.05
CA GLN A 87 6.08 -12.33 8.25
C GLN A 87 7.52 -12.64 7.83
N GLN A 88 8.42 -11.67 7.97
CA GLN A 88 9.84 -11.86 7.71
C GLN A 88 10.38 -12.90 8.71
N ARG A 89 11.18 -13.84 8.20
CA ARG A 89 12.02 -14.71 9.03
C ARG A 89 13.21 -13.94 9.57
#